data_AF-A0AAV8Y984-F1
#
_entry.id   AF-A0AAV8Y984-F1
#
_cell.length_a   1.000
_cell.length_b   1.000
_cell.length_c   1.000
_cell.angle_alpha   90.00
_cell.angle_beta   90.00
_cell.angle_gamma   90.00
#
_symmetry.space_group_name_H-M   'P 1'
#
loop_
_entity.id
_entity.type
_entity.pdbx_description
1 polymer ?
#
loop_
_entity_poly.entity_id
_entity_poly.type
_entity_poly.pdbx_seq_one_letter_code
_entity_poly.pdbx_strand_id
1 'polypeptide(L)'
;MKLFWPIVIIFCCDMVINESSKLITMCYKLEQNLPFFSEERQELESLRNQAIVKCPNFTAAGLISIKRSTLLAILGTTTTYFIVIIQFTSLNI
;
A
#
# COMPACT_ATOMS: atom_id res chain seq x y z
N MET A 1 3.09 -22.47 -10.76
CA MET A 1 4.08 -21.84 -9.85
C MET A 1 4.44 -20.39 -10.17
N LYS A 2 4.08 -19.80 -11.33
CA LYS A 2 4.48 -18.42 -11.72
C LYS A 2 3.61 -17.28 -11.16
N LEU A 3 2.37 -17.55 -10.74
CA LEU A 3 1.43 -16.53 -10.28
C LEU A 3 1.61 -16.13 -8.80
N PHE A 4 2.39 -16.91 -8.03
CA PHE A 4 2.56 -16.67 -6.60
C PHE A 4 3.43 -15.44 -6.32
N TRP A 5 4.49 -15.27 -7.11
CA TRP A 5 5.45 -14.16 -6.96
C TRP A 5 4.82 -12.76 -7.05
N PRO A 6 3.98 -12.43 -8.06
CA PRO A 6 3.35 -11.11 -8.11
C PRO A 6 2.40 -10.86 -6.94
N ILE A 7 1.72 -11.90 -6.43
CA ILE A 7 0.85 -11.77 -5.25
C ILE A 7 1.70 -11.41 -4.04
N VAL A 8 2.80 -12.13 -3.80
CA VAL A 8 3.74 -11.84 -2.69
C VAL A 8 4.26 -10.41 -2.79
N ILE A 9 4.68 -9.97 -3.98
CA ILE A 9 5.16 -8.59 -4.20
C ILE A 9 4.08 -7.57 -3.81
N ILE A 10 2.84 -7.74 -4.29
CA ILE A 10 1.75 -6.80 -3.98
C ILE A 10 1.51 -6.71 -2.47
N PHE A 11 1.53 -7.85 -1.76
CA PHE A 11 1.39 -7.88 -0.31
C PHE A 11 2.58 -7.22 0.41
N CYS A 12 3.81 -7.47 -0.03
CA CYS A 12 5.01 -6.84 0.52
C CYS A 12 5.00 -5.32 0.33
N CYS A 13 4.66 -4.83 -0.86
CA CYS A 13 4.53 -3.40 -1.13
C CYS A 13 3.53 -2.73 -0.18
N ASP A 14 2.35 -3.33 -0.04
CA ASP A 14 1.30 -2.83 0.85
C ASP A 14 1.74 -2.87 2.33
N MET A 15 2.44 -3.94 2.75
CA MET A 15 3.00 -4.03 4.09
C MET A 15 4.02 -2.93 4.39
N VAL A 16 4.93 -2.64 3.46
CA VAL A 16 5.95 -1.59 3.63
C VAL A 16 5.29 -0.22 3.80
N ILE A 17 4.25 0.10 3.03
CA ILE A 17 3.50 1.36 3.16
C ILE A 17 2.83 1.44 4.55
N ASN A 18 2.20 0.34 4.99
CA ASN A 18 1.51 0.28 6.26
C ASN A 18 2.48 0.41 7.45
N GLU A 19 3.64 -0.26 7.39
CA GLU A 19 4.65 -0.20 8.44
C GLU A 19 5.30 1.19 8.52
N SER A 20 5.52 1.84 7.38
CA SER A 20 6.00 3.22 7.32
C SER A 20 5.00 4.19 7.99
N SER A 21 3.70 3.99 7.76
CA SER A 21 2.64 4.79 8.39
C SER A 21 2.56 4.56 9.91
N LYS A 22 2.78 3.32 10.36
CA LYS A 22 2.88 3.00 11.79
C LYS A 22 4.08 3.65 12.44
N LEU A 23 5.24 3.67 11.78
CA LEU A 23 6.45 4.32 12.28
C LEU A 23 6.20 5.81 12.53
N ILE A 24 5.57 6.50 11.58
CA ILE A 24 5.18 7.91 11.74
C ILE A 24 4.24 8.09 12.95
N THR A 25 3.25 7.21 13.07
CA THR A 25 2.29 7.23 14.19
C THR A 25 2.97 6.97 15.54
N MET A 26 3.95 6.07 15.58
CA MET A 26 4.73 5.80 16.79
C MET A 26 5.58 7.02 17.19
N CYS A 27 6.21 7.69 16.22
CA CYS A 27 6.95 8.94 16.50
C CYS A 27 6.04 9.98 17.16
N TYR A 28 4.84 10.21 16.60
CA TYR A 28 3.87 11.13 17.22
C TYR A 28 3.48 10.73 18.65
N LYS A 29 3.24 9.43 18.90
CA LYS A 29 2.89 8.95 20.25
C LYS A 29 4.03 9.13 21.23
N LEU A 30 5.27 8.89 20.83
CA LEU A 30 6.43 9.08 21.70
C LEU A 30 6.66 10.57 21.99
N GLU A 31 6.53 11.45 20.99
CA GLU A 31 6.66 12.91 21.20
C GLU A 31 5.66 13.47 22.21
N GLN A 32 4.44 12.92 22.28
CA GLN A 32 3.43 13.32 23.27
C GLN A 32 3.86 13.06 24.71
N ASN A 33 4.76 12.09 24.92
CA ASN A 33 5.27 11.73 26.25
C ASN A 33 6.57 12.46 26.61
N LEU A 34 7.13 13.26 25.69
CA LEU A 34 8.40 13.95 25.86
C LEU A 34 8.21 15.44 26.20
N PRO A 35 9.11 16.05 27.00
CA PRO A 35 9.11 17.48 27.26
C PRO A 35 9.16 18.28 25.96
N PHE A 36 8.51 19.45 25.92
CA PHE A 36 8.43 20.28 24.71
C PHE A 36 9.79 20.72 24.14
N PHE A 37 10.80 20.85 24.98
CA PHE A 37 12.15 21.32 24.60
C PHE A 37 13.23 20.26 24.81
N SER A 38 12.87 18.97 24.86
CA SER A 38 13.91 17.92 24.93
C SER A 38 14.57 17.72 23.58
N GLU A 39 15.88 17.48 23.60
CA GLU A 39 16.67 17.08 22.43
C GLU A 39 16.07 15.83 21.76
N GLU A 40 15.62 14.88 22.58
CA GLU A 40 14.94 13.65 22.14
C GLU A 40 13.70 13.93 21.29
N ARG A 41 12.92 14.94 21.65
CA ARG A 41 11.71 15.32 20.91
C ARG A 41 12.07 15.95 19.56
N GLN A 42 13.12 16.76 19.51
CA GLN A 42 13.61 17.37 18.27
C GLN A 42 14.16 16.31 17.31
N GLU A 43 14.89 15.32 17.82
CA GLU A 43 15.36 14.17 17.04
C GLU A 43 14.20 13.33 16.50
N LEU A 44 13.17 13.09 17.32
CA LEU A 44 12.00 12.33 16.90
C LEU A 44 11.16 13.05 15.85
N GLU A 45 11.07 14.38 15.96
CA GLU A 45 10.48 15.24 14.94
C GLU A 45 11.26 15.18 13.62
N SER A 46 12.60 15.22 13.67
CA SER A 46 13.46 15.06 12.50
C SER A 46 13.24 13.69 11.84
N LEU A 47 13.23 12.61 12.62
CA LEU A 47 12.98 11.26 12.14
C LEU A 47 11.61 11.15 11.46
N ARG A 48 10.57 11.68 12.11
CA ARG A 48 9.21 11.71 11.57
C ARG A 48 9.16 12.46 10.24
N ASN A 49 9.76 13.64 10.17
CA ASN A 49 9.75 14.46 8.96
C ASN A 49 10.46 13.71 7.81
N GLN A 50 11.57 13.04 8.10
CA GLN A 50 12.25 12.18 7.13
C GLN A 50 11.38 10.99 6.70
N ALA A 51 10.68 10.34 7.65
CA ALA A 51 9.80 9.21 7.36
C ALA A 51 8.59 9.61 6.49
N ILE A 52 8.03 10.80 6.71
CA ILE A 52 6.94 11.34 5.88
C ILE A 52 7.44 11.60 4.45
N VAL A 53 8.58 12.30 4.31
CA VAL A 53 9.13 12.67 3.00
C VAL A 53 9.60 11.45 2.20
N LYS A 54 10.19 10.46 2.88
CA LYS A 54 10.74 9.26 2.26
C LYS A 54 9.75 8.09 2.22
N CYS A 55 8.48 8.31 2.57
CA CYS A 55 7.48 7.25 2.60
C CYS A 55 7.36 6.63 1.19
N PRO A 56 7.62 5.33 1.04
CA PRO A 56 7.60 4.69 -0.26
C PRO A 56 6.17 4.65 -0.80
N ASN A 57 5.99 5.03 -2.06
CA ASN A 57 4.73 4.88 -2.76
C ASN A 57 4.92 3.97 -3.98
N PHE A 58 4.40 2.76 -3.90
CA PHE A 58 4.48 1.79 -4.98
C PHE A 58 3.33 2.02 -5.96
N THR A 59 3.65 2.30 -7.22
CA THR A 59 2.67 2.50 -8.28
C THR A 59 3.00 1.66 -9.50
N ALA A 60 1.98 1.13 -10.17
CA ALA A 60 2.09 0.51 -11.48
C ALA A 60 1.96 1.61 -12.55
N ALA A 61 3.08 1.91 -13.22
CA ALA A 61 3.19 2.94 -14.25
C ALA A 61 2.67 4.34 -13.84
N GLY A 62 2.67 4.65 -12.53
CA GLY A 62 2.12 5.91 -12.00
C GLY A 62 0.58 6.00 -12.01
N LEU A 63 -0.13 5.00 -12.54
CA LEU A 63 -1.57 5.02 -12.73
C LEU A 63 -2.33 4.37 -11.57
N ILE A 64 -1.79 3.26 -11.03
CA ILE A 64 -2.45 2.46 -10.01
C ILE A 64 -1.52 2.31 -8.82
N SER A 65 -1.95 2.74 -7.64
CA SER A 65 -1.22 2.44 -6.40
C SER A 65 -1.33 0.95 -6.08
N ILE A 66 -0.19 0.31 -5.83
CA ILE A 66 -0.11 -1.13 -5.52
C ILE A 66 -0.50 -1.32 -4.06
N LYS A 67 -1.69 -1.87 -3.85
CA LYS A 67 -2.27 -2.17 -2.55
C LYS A 67 -2.88 -3.57 -2.56
N ARG A 68 -3.20 -4.13 -1.41
CA ARG A 68 -3.93 -5.43 -1.34
C ARG A 68 -5.24 -5.40 -2.13
N SER A 69 -5.92 -4.25 -2.18
CA SER A 69 -7.15 -4.07 -2.98
C SER A 69 -6.92 -4.17 -4.49
N THR A 70 -5.70 -3.98 -4.99
CA THR A 70 -5.37 -4.16 -6.41
C THR A 70 -5.58 -5.61 -6.85
N LEU A 71 -5.31 -6.59 -5.97
CA LEU A 71 -5.60 -8.00 -6.26
C LEU A 71 -7.09 -8.25 -6.42
N LEU A 72 -7.90 -7.70 -5.52
CA LEU A 72 -9.36 -7.79 -5.60
C LEU A 72 -9.90 -7.14 -6.89
N ALA A 73 -9.33 -6.01 -7.29
CA ALA A 73 -9.70 -5.33 -8.53
C ALA A 73 -9.36 -6.17 -9.78
N ILE A 74 -8.19 -6.82 -9.82
CA ILE A 74 -7.81 -7.72 -10.91
C ILE A 74 -8.76 -8.92 -10.99
N LEU A 75 -9.08 -9.54 -9.85
CA LEU A 75 -10.03 -10.66 -9.82
C LEU A 75 -11.44 -10.22 -10.25
N GLY A 76 -11.90 -9.06 -9.77
CA GLY A 76 -13.19 -8.48 -10.15
C GLY A 76 -13.27 -8.23 -11.65
N THR A 77 -12.31 -7.50 -12.21
CA THR A 77 -12.27 -7.21 -13.66
C THR A 77 -12.18 -8.49 -14.50
N THR A 78 -11.33 -9.44 -14.12
CA THR A 78 -11.22 -10.73 -14.81
C THR A 78 -12.56 -11.49 -14.79
N THR A 79 -13.23 -11.52 -13.65
CA THR A 79 -14.54 -12.18 -13.50
C THR A 79 -15.60 -11.48 -14.35
N THR A 80 -15.63 -10.15 -14.36
CA THR A 80 -16.54 -9.37 -15.21
C THR A 80 -16.34 -9.69 -16.69
N TYR A 81 -15.10 -9.68 -17.18
CA TYR A 81 -14.82 -10.07 -18.57
C TYR A 81 -15.21 -11.52 -18.86
N PHE A 82 -14.98 -12.43 -17.92
CA PHE A 82 -15.37 -13.82 -18.07
C PHE A 82 -16.89 -13.99 -18.21
N ILE A 83 -17.67 -13.28 -17.38
CA ILE A 83 -19.13 -13.24 -17.46
C ILE A 83 -19.58 -12.70 -18.82
N VAL A 84 -19.01 -11.58 -19.27
CA VAL A 84 -19.33 -10.99 -20.58
C VAL A 84 -19.04 -11.98 -21.71
N ILE A 85 -17.87 -12.63 -21.71
CA ILE A 85 -17.50 -13.62 -22.73
C ILE A 85 -18.48 -14.79 -22.74
N ILE A 86 -18.86 -15.32 -21.57
CA ILE A 86 -19.85 -16.40 -21.46
C ILE A 86 -21.19 -15.96 -22.03
N GLN A 87 -21.65 -14.74 -21.70
CA GLN A 87 -22.91 -14.21 -22.21
C GLN A 87 -22.89 -14.07 -23.73
N PHE A 88 -21.80 -13.55 -24.32
CA PHE A 88 -21.66 -13.46 -25.78
C PHE A 88 -21.60 -14.84 -26.44
N THR A 89 -20.87 -15.79 -25.84
CA THR A 89 -20.75 -17.16 -26.37
C THR A 89 -22.08 -17.92 -26.28
N SER A 90 -22.83 -17.74 -25.18
CA SER A 90 -24.12 -18.43 -24.98
C SER A 90 -25.26 -17.83 -25.80
N LEU A 91 -25.19 -16.53 -26.12
CA LEU A 91 -26.16 -15.85 -26.96
C LEU A 91 -25.98 -16.13 -28.47
N ASN A 92 -24.92 -16.85 -28.87
CA ASN A 92 -24.65 -17.32 -30.24
C ASN A 92 -24.97 -16.26 -31.33
N ILE A 93 -24.37 -15.08 -31.19
CA ILE A 93 -24.13 -14.13 -32.29
C ILE A 93 -22.71 -14.36 -32.79
#